data_AF-A0A2D4MLJ7-F1
#
_entry.id   AF-A0A2D4MLJ7-F1
#
_cell.length_a   1.000
_cell.length_b   1.000
_cell.length_c   1.000
_cell.angle_alpha   90.00
_cell.angle_beta   90.00
_cell.angle_gamma   90.00
#
_symmetry.space_group_name_H-M   'P 1'
#
loop_
_entity.id
_entity.type
_entity.pdbx_description
1 polymer ?
#
loop_
_entity_poly.entity_id
_entity_poly.type
_entity_poly.pdbx_seq_one_letter_code
_entity_poly.pdbx_strand_id
1 'polypeptide(L)'
;GYKPASKYMNCFISPLFTVVAKNVAFFAGSILAVLIALTIYDEDVLAVEHVLTTVTILGVAVTVCRSFIPDQHLVFCPEQLLRVILAHIHYMPDHWQGNAHRYETRDEFAQLFQYKAVFILEELL
;
A
#
# COMPACT_ATOMS: atom_id res chain seq x y z
N GLY A 1 16.31 0.95 13.01
CA GLY A 1 14.89 0.67 13.26
C GLY A 1 14.01 0.78 12.01
N TYR A 2 14.33 0.06 10.92
CA TYR A 2 13.53 0.13 9.68
C TYR A 2 12.14 -0.52 9.79
N LYS A 3 12.06 -1.75 10.33
CA LYS A 3 10.79 -2.46 10.55
C LYS A 3 9.76 -1.64 11.37
N PRO A 4 10.13 -1.04 12.53
CA PRO A 4 9.17 -0.24 13.28
C PRO A 4 8.79 1.08 12.57
N ALA A 5 9.71 1.71 11.83
CA ALA A 5 9.41 2.89 11.00
C ALA A 5 8.39 2.58 9.90
N SER A 6 8.56 1.46 9.18
CA SER A 6 7.61 1.02 8.17
C SER A 6 6.23 0.70 8.77
N LYS A 7 6.18 0.04 9.93
CA LYS A 7 4.91 -0.21 10.64
C LYS A 7 4.23 1.08 11.09
N TYR A 8 4.99 2.06 11.60
CA TYR A 8 4.47 3.38 11.96
C TYR A 8 3.84 4.07 10.76
N MET A 9 4.51 4.07 9.61
CA MET A 9 3.99 4.71 8.40
C MET A 9 2.72 4.02 7.85
N ASN A 10 2.63 2.69 7.97
CA ASN A 10 1.46 1.92 7.58
C ASN A 10 0.23 2.15 8.49
N CYS A 11 0.40 2.78 9.66
CA CYS A 11 -0.75 3.21 10.47
C CYS A 11 -1.52 4.34 9.78
N PHE A 12 -0.86 5.19 8.99
CA PHE A 12 -1.45 6.42 8.45
C PHE A 12 -2.05 6.24 7.05
N ILE A 13 -2.97 5.30 6.91
CA ILE A 13 -3.63 5.05 5.62
C ILE A 13 -4.88 5.92 5.48
N SER A 14 -4.96 6.64 4.37
CA SER A 14 -6.11 7.49 4.06
C SER A 14 -7.36 6.63 3.77
N PRO A 15 -8.51 6.90 4.43
CA PRO A 15 -9.72 6.11 4.25
C PRO A 15 -10.27 6.20 2.82
N LEU A 16 -10.20 7.37 2.18
CA LEU A 16 -10.64 7.56 0.79
C LEU A 16 -9.88 6.65 -0.18
N PHE A 17 -8.55 6.61 -0.04
CA PHE A 17 -7.70 5.80 -0.90
C PHE A 17 -7.99 4.30 -0.73
N THR A 18 -8.22 3.86 0.52
CA THR A 18 -8.62 2.47 0.82
C THR A 18 -9.95 2.11 0.16
N VAL A 19 -10.95 3.00 0.19
CA VAL A 19 -12.26 2.75 -0.43
C VAL A 19 -12.13 2.63 -1.96
N VAL A 20 -11.37 3.54 -2.58
CA VAL A 20 -11.12 3.50 -4.04
C VAL A 20 -10.41 2.20 -4.42
N ALA A 21 -9.34 1.83 -3.71
CA ALA A 21 -8.59 0.60 -3.97
C ALA A 21 -9.47 -0.65 -3.86
N LYS A 22 -10.36 -0.72 -2.85
CA LYS A 22 -11.31 -1.83 -2.69
C LYS A 22 -12.29 -1.93 -3.86
N ASN A 23 -12.86 -0.81 -4.30
CA ASN A 23 -13.80 -0.80 -5.42
C ASN A 23 -13.12 -1.23 -6.73
N VAL A 24 -11.95 -0.66 -7.03
CA VAL A 24 -11.20 -1.03 -8.25
C VAL A 24 -10.79 -2.50 -8.22
N ALA A 25 -10.29 -3.00 -7.08
CA ALA A 25 -9.95 -4.41 -6.91
C ALA A 25 -11.17 -5.34 -7.12
N PHE A 26 -12.36 -4.92 -6.68
CA PHE A 26 -13.58 -5.70 -6.87
C PHE A 26 -13.99 -5.78 -8.35
N PHE A 27 -14.05 -4.65 -9.05
CA PHE A 27 -14.42 -4.65 -10.47
C PHE A 27 -13.39 -5.40 -11.33
N ALA A 28 -12.11 -5.09 -11.17
CA ALA A 28 -11.04 -5.79 -11.91
C ALA A 28 -11.01 -7.28 -11.58
N GLY A 29 -11.19 -7.64 -10.30
CA GLY A 29 -11.26 -9.02 -9.84
C GLY A 29 -12.46 -9.78 -10.37
N SER A 30 -13.63 -9.14 -10.50
CA SER A 30 -14.83 -9.79 -11.05
C SER A 30 -14.66 -10.14 -12.54
N ILE A 31 -14.10 -9.23 -13.34
CA ILE A 31 -13.84 -9.48 -14.76
C ILE A 31 -12.77 -10.57 -14.89
N LEU A 32 -11.70 -10.47 -14.11
CA LEU A 32 -10.63 -11.45 -14.09
C LEU A 32 -11.14 -12.85 -13.69
N ALA A 33 -12.00 -12.96 -12.69
CA ALA A 33 -12.57 -14.22 -12.24
C ALA A 33 -13.44 -14.88 -13.32
N VAL A 34 -14.24 -14.09 -14.04
CA VAL A 34 -15.04 -14.59 -15.17
C VAL A 34 -14.14 -15.08 -16.30
N LEU A 35 -13.10 -14.32 -16.66
CA LEU A 35 -12.13 -14.73 -17.68
C LEU A 35 -11.41 -16.01 -17.28
N ILE A 36 -10.95 -16.11 -16.03
CA ILE A 36 -10.32 -17.33 -15.52
C ILE A 36 -11.27 -18.52 -15.60
N ALA A 37 -12.53 -18.36 -15.18
CA ALA A 37 -13.52 -19.44 -15.26
C ALA A 37 -13.76 -19.90 -16.71
N LEU A 38 -13.84 -18.98 -17.67
CA LEU A 38 -13.96 -19.30 -19.09
C LEU A 38 -12.72 -20.03 -19.62
N THR A 39 -11.52 -19.61 -19.23
CA THR A 39 -10.27 -20.26 -19.66
C THR A 39 -10.09 -21.67 -19.08
N ILE A 40 -10.66 -21.94 -17.89
CA ILE A 40 -10.66 -23.28 -17.29
C ILE A 40 -11.68 -24.18 -18.01
N TYR A 41 -12.80 -23.62 -18.46
CA TYR A 41 -13.82 -24.36 -19.20
C TYR A 41 -13.34 -24.73 -20.60
N ASP A 42 -12.71 -23.79 -21.30
CA ASP A 42 -12.19 -23.95 -22.65
C ASP A 42 -10.87 -23.15 -22.79
N GLU A 43 -9.79 -23.88 -23.09
CA GLU A 43 -8.46 -23.30 -23.23
C GLU A 43 -8.34 -22.43 -24.49
N ASP A 44 -9.18 -22.66 -25.51
CA ASP A 44 -9.17 -21.89 -26.77
C ASP A 44 -9.53 -20.41 -26.54
N VAL A 45 -10.15 -20.08 -25.40
CA VAL A 45 -10.40 -18.71 -24.96
C VAL A 45 -9.10 -17.90 -24.79
N LEU A 46 -7.97 -18.55 -24.45
CA LEU A 46 -6.67 -17.88 -24.34
C LEU A 46 -6.09 -17.46 -25.69
N ALA A 47 -6.44 -18.16 -26.77
CA ALA A 47 -5.97 -17.88 -28.12
C ALA A 47 -6.71 -16.69 -28.78
N VAL A 48 -7.82 -16.25 -28.19
CA VAL A 48 -8.57 -15.07 -28.64
C VAL A 48 -7.74 -13.81 -28.43
N GLU A 49 -7.81 -12.92 -29.42
CA GLU A 49 -7.06 -11.66 -29.42
C GLU A 49 -7.33 -10.86 -28.12
N HIS A 50 -6.25 -10.35 -27.54
CA HIS A 50 -6.22 -9.56 -26.30
C HIS A 50 -6.66 -10.26 -25.00
N VAL A 51 -7.10 -11.51 -24.98
CA VAL A 51 -7.51 -12.16 -23.72
C VAL A 51 -6.33 -12.29 -22.76
N LEU A 52 -5.19 -12.80 -23.24
CA LEU A 52 -3.98 -12.95 -22.43
C LEU A 52 -3.47 -11.60 -21.89
N THR A 53 -3.45 -10.56 -22.73
CA THR A 53 -3.05 -9.21 -22.30
C THR A 53 -4.04 -8.61 -21.30
N THR A 54 -5.34 -8.89 -21.46
CA THR A 54 -6.37 -8.41 -20.55
C THR A 54 -6.26 -9.09 -19.19
N VAL A 55 -6.10 -10.42 -19.15
CA VAL A 55 -5.89 -11.19 -17.91
C VAL A 55 -4.64 -10.71 -17.17
N THR A 56 -3.53 -10.47 -17.88
CA THR A 56 -2.29 -9.98 -17.25
C THR A 56 -2.44 -8.57 -16.71
N ILE A 57 -3.01 -7.62 -17.47
CA ILE A 57 -3.25 -6.25 -17.01
C ILE A 57 -4.21 -6.22 -15.82
N LEU A 58 -5.32 -6.94 -15.89
CA LEU A 58 -6.28 -7.05 -14.79
C LEU A 58 -5.65 -7.70 -13.55
N GLY A 59 -4.83 -8.74 -13.74
CA GLY A 59 -4.08 -9.38 -12.67
C GLY A 59 -3.15 -8.39 -11.95
N VAL A 60 -2.33 -7.67 -12.70
CA VAL A 60 -1.44 -6.62 -12.15
C VAL A 60 -2.26 -5.55 -11.43
N ALA A 61 -3.35 -5.06 -12.03
CA ALA A 61 -4.21 -4.05 -11.42
C ALA A 61 -4.78 -4.53 -10.08
N VAL A 62 -5.30 -5.76 -10.00
CA VAL A 62 -5.81 -6.34 -8.76
C VAL A 62 -4.71 -6.47 -7.71
N THR A 63 -3.52 -6.96 -8.08
CA THR A 63 -2.40 -7.11 -7.13
C THR A 63 -1.95 -5.76 -6.58
N VAL A 64 -1.83 -4.75 -7.43
CA VAL A 64 -1.48 -3.38 -7.04
C VAL A 64 -2.57 -2.79 -6.13
N CYS A 65 -3.85 -2.89 -6.50
CA CYS A 65 -4.94 -2.40 -5.66
C CYS A 65 -4.99 -3.11 -4.30
N ARG A 66 -4.74 -4.42 -4.24
CA ARG A 66 -4.66 -5.17 -2.97
C ARG A 66 -3.49 -4.72 -2.10
N SER A 67 -2.36 -4.33 -2.68
CA SER A 67 -1.21 -3.83 -1.93
C SER A 67 -1.51 -2.54 -1.16
N PHE A 68 -2.50 -1.77 -1.62
CA PHE A 68 -2.96 -0.54 -0.98
C PHE A 68 -4.05 -0.74 0.06
N ILE A 69 -4.60 -1.95 0.20
CA ILE A 69 -5.63 -2.24 1.20
C ILE A 69 -4.91 -2.66 2.50
N PRO A 70 -5.05 -1.89 3.60
CA PRO A 70 -4.49 -2.30 4.89
C PRO A 70 -5.06 -3.62 5.37
N ASP A 71 -4.24 -4.38 6.09
CA ASP A 71 -4.69 -5.56 6.82
C ASP A 71 -5.67 -5.15 7.94
N GLN A 72 -6.78 -5.88 8.03
CA GLN A 72 -7.86 -5.62 8.98
C GLN A 72 -7.43 -5.83 10.44
N HIS A 73 -6.39 -6.62 10.68
CA HIS A 73 -5.89 -6.96 12.02
C HIS A 73 -4.65 -6.15 12.43
N LEU A 74 -4.39 -5.00 11.79
CA LEU A 74 -3.28 -4.14 12.17
C LEU A 74 -3.49 -3.56 13.57
N VAL A 75 -2.56 -3.86 14.47
CA VAL A 75 -2.52 -3.28 15.82
C VAL A 75 -2.02 -1.84 15.72
N PHE A 76 -2.90 -0.90 16.02
CA PHE A 76 -2.62 0.53 15.95
C PHE A 76 -2.00 1.03 17.26
N CYS A 77 -0.67 1.16 17.30
CA CYS A 77 0.05 1.70 18.46
C CYS A 77 1.18 2.65 18.01
N PRO A 78 0.86 3.83 17.43
CA PRO A 78 1.85 4.74 16.88
C PRO A 78 2.84 5.25 17.94
N GLU A 79 2.40 5.50 19.17
CA GLU A 79 3.26 5.97 20.27
C GLU A 79 4.30 4.91 20.68
N GLN A 80 3.91 3.63 20.74
CA GLN A 80 4.84 2.55 21.09
C GLN A 80 5.84 2.32 19.96
N LEU A 81 5.38 2.37 18.70
CA LEU A 81 6.24 2.28 17.51
C LEU A 81 7.26 3.42 17.49
N LEU A 82 6.83 4.66 17.74
CA LEU A 82 7.70 5.83 17.75
C LEU A 82 8.77 5.74 18.84
N ARG A 83 8.43 5.23 20.04
CA ARG A 83 9.43 4.98 21.10
C ARG A 83 10.49 3.95 20.69
N VAL A 84 10.08 2.87 20.01
CA VAL A 84 11.02 1.87 19.49
C VAL A 84 11.90 2.45 18.39
N ILE A 85 11.36 3.32 17.54
CA ILE A 85 12.14 4.03 16.51
C ILE A 85 13.15 4.96 17.18
N LEU A 86 12.72 5.76 18.16
CA LEU A 86 13.57 6.69 18.94
C LEU A 86 14.78 5.97 19.55
N ALA A 87 14.60 4.76 20.09
CA ALA A 87 15.70 3.96 20.63
C ALA A 87 16.76 3.56 19.58
N HIS A 88 16.45 3.63 18.29
CA HIS A 88 17.40 3.35 17.22
C HIS A 88 17.99 4.61 16.57
N ILE A 89 17.18 5.66 16.37
CA ILE A 89 17.60 6.87 15.65
C ILE A 89 18.17 7.94 16.58
N HIS A 90 17.92 7.84 17.89
CA HIS A 90 18.40 8.73 18.96
C HIS A 90 18.09 10.23 18.82
N TYR A 91 17.44 10.65 17.74
CA TYR A 91 17.03 12.02 17.49
C TYR A 91 15.56 12.04 17.09
N MET A 92 14.75 12.83 17.79
CA MET A 92 13.41 13.22 17.33
C MET A 92 13.07 14.62 17.88
N PRO A 93 12.25 15.40 17.16
CA PRO A 93 11.72 16.66 17.67
C PRO A 93 10.86 16.48 18.94
N ASP A 94 10.95 17.44 19.87
CA ASP A 94 10.24 17.36 21.16
C ASP A 94 8.71 17.34 21.00
N HIS A 95 8.16 17.99 19.96
CA HIS A 95 6.72 18.08 19.74
C HIS A 95 6.07 16.77 19.27
N TRP A 96 6.86 15.80 18.80
CA TRP A 96 6.36 14.46 18.41
C TRP A 96 5.94 13.64 19.62
N GLN A 97 6.51 13.94 20.78
CA GLN A 97 6.25 13.24 22.04
C GLN A 97 4.81 13.54 22.51
N GLY A 98 3.96 12.51 22.52
CA GLY A 98 2.53 12.66 22.86
C GLY A 98 1.62 13.00 21.67
N ASN A 99 2.17 13.35 20.51
CA ASN A 99 1.43 13.67 19.28
C ASN A 99 1.72 12.68 18.13
N ALA A 100 2.07 11.44 18.46
CA ALA A 100 2.54 10.46 17.47
C ALA A 100 1.46 10.03 16.47
N HIS A 101 0.18 10.26 16.75
CA HIS A 101 -0.97 9.98 15.89
C HIS A 101 -1.38 11.14 14.97
N ARG A 102 -0.75 12.31 15.07
CA ARG A 102 -1.08 13.47 14.23
C ARG A 102 -0.47 13.35 12.84
N TYR A 103 -1.18 13.88 11.84
CA TYR A 103 -0.67 13.96 10.46
C TYR A 103 0.58 14.85 10.35
N GLU A 104 0.67 15.93 11.15
CA GLU A 104 1.85 16.80 11.22
C GLU A 104 3.13 15.98 11.51
N THR A 105 3.11 15.18 12.57
CA THR A 105 4.22 14.28 12.95
C THR A 105 4.54 13.28 11.84
N ARG A 106 3.51 12.73 11.18
CA ARG A 106 3.68 11.78 10.06
C ARG A 106 4.25 12.43 8.81
N ASP A 107 3.90 13.67 8.51
CA ASP A 107 4.42 14.43 7.37
C ASP A 107 5.91 14.75 7.58
N GLU A 108 6.29 15.22 8.77
CA GLU A 108 7.70 15.45 9.11
C GLU A 108 8.50 14.14 9.12
N PHE A 109 7.93 13.06 9.68
CA PHE A 109 8.56 11.74 9.63
C PHE A 109 8.74 11.22 8.20
N ALA A 110 7.82 11.53 7.28
CA ALA A 110 7.90 11.12 5.89
C ALA A 110 9.08 11.77 5.14
N GLN A 111 9.56 12.94 5.59
CA GLN A 111 10.75 13.58 5.02
C GLN A 111 12.02 12.78 5.36
N LEU A 112 12.06 12.16 6.54
CA LEU A 112 13.17 11.30 6.98
C LEU A 112 13.04 9.88 6.42
N PHE A 113 11.80 9.42 6.20
CA PHE A 113 11.48 8.08 5.71
C PHE A 113 10.59 8.16 4.46
N GLN A 114 11.17 8.62 3.36
CA GLN A 114 10.47 8.80 2.09
C GLN A 114 10.06 7.48 1.44
N TYR A 115 8.98 7.50 0.65
CA TYR A 115 8.61 6.38 -0.20
C TYR A 115 9.64 6.18 -1.31
N LYS A 116 9.99 4.92 -1.59
CA LYS A 116 10.96 4.58 -2.64
C LYS A 116 10.56 5.12 -4.03
N ALA A 117 9.27 5.15 -4.34
CA ALA A 117 8.77 5.72 -5.59
C ALA A 117 8.99 7.24 -5.68
N VAL A 118 8.84 7.96 -4.56
CA VAL A 118 9.11 9.41 -4.47
C VAL A 118 10.60 9.67 -4.62
N PHE A 119 11.44 8.89 -3.93
CA PHE A 119 12.89 8.97 -4.06
C PHE A 119 13.36 8.77 -5.52
N ILE A 120 12.86 7.74 -6.21
CA ILE A 120 13.20 7.51 -7.63
C ILE A 120 12.73 8.68 -8.50
N LEU A 121 11.55 9.25 -8.21
CA LEU A 121 11.02 10.40 -8.97
C LEU A 121 11.85 11.68 -8.72
N GLU A 122 12.35 11.87 -7.51
CA GLU A 122 13.28 12.96 -7.16
C GLU A 122 14.65 12.77 -7.83
N GLU A 123 15.15 11.53 -7.97
CA GLU A 123 16.41 11.27 -8.71
C GLU A 123 16.28 11.50 -10.23
N LEU A 124 15.08 11.38 -10.79
CA LEU A 124 14.82 11.55 -12.22
C LEU A 124 14.63 13.02 -12.63
N LEU A 125 14.32 13.91 -11.68
CA LEU A 125 14.02 15.33 -11.91
C LEU A 125 15.29 16.18 -11.76
#